data_AF-A0A7J9ITE3-F1
#
_entry.id   AF-A0A7J9ITE3-F1
#
_cell.length_a   1.000
_cell.length_b   1.000
_cell.length_c   1.000
_cell.angle_alpha   90.00
_cell.angle_beta   90.00
_cell.angle_gamma   90.00
#
_symmetry.space_group_name_H-M   'P 1'
#
loop_
_entity.id
_entity.type
_entity.pdbx_description
1 polymer ?
#
loop_
_entity_poly.entity_id
_entity_poly.type
_entity_poly.pdbx_seq_one_letter_code
_entity_poly.pdbx_strand_id
1 'polypeptide(L)'
;MRSSSGNPLVHGSSSRPIPKLMVWLILFVSVIYVIYTLKLLASSAEDSYNDIPFTSSLHRSLLNPNRTAEMTKEKASLLHPHRDAREKQVGLLRMPKAPPRWRPTEIHDVVFGIAASSKLWQKRKEYIKIWYKPDRMRGVVWLDNRVKYSAEDNRTLPPVRFSSDTSKFHYTNSQGHRSAIRISRIVTETLNMKMDNVRWFVMGDDDTVFITENLIRVLRKYDHTQYYYIGSLSESHIQNIFFSYSMAYGGGGFAISYPLAKALSKMQDRCIQRYPGLYGSDDRMQACMAELGVPLTKELGFHQFREISGVDDDEVGPTVL
;
A
#
# COMPACT_ATOMS: atom_id res chain seq x y z
N MET A 1 60.66 -17.22 -53.40
CA MET A 1 59.60 -16.20 -53.20
C MET A 1 58.50 -16.41 -54.23
N ARG A 2 57.25 -16.23 -53.78
CA ARG A 2 55.96 -16.28 -54.49
C ARG A 2 55.26 -17.63 -54.68
N SER A 3 54.21 -17.75 -53.86
CA SER A 3 53.04 -18.62 -53.91
C SER A 3 52.22 -18.47 -55.20
N SER A 4 51.57 -19.55 -55.63
CA SER A 4 50.19 -19.50 -56.13
C SER A 4 49.61 -20.93 -56.16
N SER A 5 48.63 -21.22 -55.31
CA SER A 5 47.67 -22.29 -55.55
C SER A 5 46.31 -21.76 -55.16
N GLY A 6 45.44 -21.61 -56.16
CA GLY A 6 44.08 -21.13 -56.02
C GLY A 6 43.18 -22.14 -55.30
N ASN A 7 42.17 -21.61 -54.61
CA ASN A 7 41.02 -22.36 -54.15
C ASN A 7 39.80 -21.93 -54.97
N PRO A 8 39.02 -22.87 -55.53
CA PRO A 8 37.68 -22.55 -56.02
C PRO A 8 36.66 -22.61 -54.87
N LEU A 9 35.75 -21.64 -54.86
CA LEU A 9 34.51 -21.65 -54.08
C LEU A 9 33.48 -22.49 -54.83
N VAL A 10 32.94 -23.56 -54.22
CA VAL A 10 31.67 -24.16 -54.64
C VAL A 10 30.83 -24.55 -53.41
N HIS A 11 29.56 -24.15 -53.50
CA HIS A 11 28.46 -24.28 -52.56
C HIS A 11 28.25 -25.68 -51.96
N GLY A 12 28.07 -25.74 -50.63
CA GLY A 12 27.49 -26.87 -49.92
C GLY A 12 26.21 -26.46 -49.20
N SER A 13 25.06 -26.70 -49.82
CA SER A 13 23.77 -26.80 -49.12
C SER A 13 23.81 -28.02 -48.20
N SER A 14 23.99 -27.82 -46.90
CA SER A 14 23.89 -28.88 -45.89
C SER A 14 22.62 -28.69 -45.07
N SER A 15 21.50 -29.20 -45.58
CA SER A 15 20.34 -29.50 -44.74
C SER A 15 20.71 -30.68 -43.83
N ARG A 16 21.28 -30.38 -42.66
CA ARG A 16 21.54 -31.40 -41.64
C ARG A 16 20.19 -31.95 -41.15
N PRO A 17 19.94 -33.27 -41.20
CA PRO A 17 18.72 -33.82 -40.65
C PRO A 17 18.74 -33.57 -39.14
N ILE A 18 17.75 -32.83 -38.65
CA ILE A 18 17.53 -32.66 -37.22
C ILE A 18 17.44 -34.08 -36.63
N PRO A 19 18.22 -34.40 -35.57
CA PRO A 19 18.18 -35.72 -34.97
C PRO A 19 16.73 -36.04 -34.63
N LYS A 20 16.22 -37.21 -35.02
CA LYS A 20 14.82 -37.62 -34.74
C LYS A 20 14.42 -37.40 -33.27
N LEU A 21 15.40 -37.50 -32.37
CA LEU A 21 15.30 -37.16 -30.95
C LEU A 21 14.93 -35.69 -30.67
N MET A 22 15.54 -34.73 -31.38
CA MET A 22 15.22 -33.31 -31.22
C MET A 22 13.83 -32.96 -31.75
N VAL A 23 13.39 -33.60 -32.84
CA VAL A 23 12.01 -33.43 -33.33
C VAL A 23 11.01 -33.95 -32.29
N TRP A 24 11.30 -35.12 -31.70
CA TRP A 24 10.45 -35.70 -30.65
C TRP A 24 10.43 -34.84 -29.38
N LEU A 25 11.57 -34.24 -29.00
CA LEU A 25 11.66 -33.33 -27.86
C LEU A 25 10.89 -32.03 -28.09
N ILE A 26 10.97 -31.45 -29.29
CA ILE A 26 10.20 -30.25 -29.66
C ILE A 26 8.69 -30.57 -29.63
N LEU A 27 8.29 -31.72 -30.18
CA LEU A 27 6.89 -32.16 -30.14
C LEU A 27 6.42 -32.36 -28.70
N PHE A 28 7.21 -33.02 -27.85
CA PHE A 28 6.89 -33.23 -26.45
C PHE A 28 6.70 -31.92 -25.67
N VAL A 29 7.64 -30.97 -25.82
CA VAL A 29 7.55 -29.65 -25.19
C VAL A 29 6.33 -28.87 -25.73
N SER A 30 6.06 -28.94 -27.04
CA SER A 30 4.91 -28.26 -27.64
C SER A 30 3.57 -28.81 -27.15
N VAL A 31 3.46 -30.14 -26.99
CA VAL A 31 2.25 -30.79 -26.49
C VAL A 31 2.02 -30.44 -25.03
N ILE A 32 3.07 -30.43 -24.19
CA ILE A 32 2.97 -29.99 -22.80
C ILE A 32 2.53 -28.52 -22.73
N TYR A 33 3.08 -27.66 -23.58
CA TYR A 33 2.71 -26.24 -23.63
C TYR A 33 1.26 -26.03 -24.07
N VAL A 34 0.77 -26.80 -25.06
CA VAL A 34 -0.62 -26.78 -25.48
C VAL A 34 -1.55 -27.29 -24.37
N ILE A 35 -1.19 -28.36 -23.68
CA ILE A 35 -1.98 -28.87 -22.54
C ILE A 35 -2.00 -27.85 -21.40
N TYR A 36 -0.88 -27.21 -21.10
CA TYR A 36 -0.78 -26.18 -20.07
C TYR A 36 -1.62 -24.95 -20.41
N THR A 37 -1.53 -24.45 -21.66
CA THR A 37 -2.34 -23.31 -22.13
C THR A 37 -3.83 -23.65 -22.17
N LEU A 38 -4.21 -24.87 -22.57
CA LEU A 38 -5.61 -25.32 -22.50
C LEU A 38 -6.10 -25.42 -21.05
N LYS A 39 -5.28 -25.89 -20.11
CA LYS A 39 -5.62 -25.90 -18.69
C LYS A 39 -5.74 -24.49 -18.11
N LEU A 40 -4.86 -23.57 -18.49
CA LEU A 40 -4.92 -22.16 -18.08
C LEU A 40 -6.20 -21.50 -18.63
N LEU A 41 -6.52 -21.75 -19.90
CA LEU A 41 -7.74 -21.23 -20.54
C LEU A 41 -9.01 -21.85 -19.95
N ALA A 42 -9.01 -23.16 -19.66
CA ALA A 42 -10.13 -23.82 -18.99
C ALA A 42 -10.34 -23.30 -17.57
N SER A 43 -9.26 -23.11 -16.80
CA SER A 43 -9.32 -22.49 -15.47
C SER A 43 -9.81 -21.05 -15.52
N SER A 44 -9.44 -20.28 -16.56
CA SER A 44 -9.95 -18.92 -16.76
C SER A 44 -11.41 -18.87 -17.25
N ALA A 45 -11.90 -19.94 -17.88
CA ALA A 45 -13.29 -20.05 -18.32
C ALA A 45 -14.23 -20.47 -17.18
N GLU A 46 -13.75 -21.27 -16.21
CA GLU A 46 -14.50 -21.59 -14.98
C GLU A 46 -14.66 -20.37 -14.05
N ASP A 47 -13.70 -19.43 -14.04
CA ASP A 47 -13.79 -18.17 -13.26
C ASP A 47 -14.61 -17.06 -13.95
N SER A 48 -15.04 -17.24 -15.21
CA SER A 48 -15.80 -16.23 -15.96
C SER A 48 -17.32 -16.46 -15.99
N TYR A 49 -17.81 -17.58 -15.44
CA TYR A 49 -19.24 -17.91 -15.47
C TYR A 49 -20.01 -17.63 -14.17
N ASN A 50 -19.35 -17.18 -13.11
CA ASN A 50 -20.04 -16.80 -11.86
C ASN A 50 -19.41 -15.54 -11.25
N ASP A 51 -19.62 -14.38 -11.88
CA ASP A 51 -19.79 -13.09 -11.18
C ASP A 51 -20.04 -11.93 -12.16
N ILE A 52 -21.32 -11.63 -12.44
CA ILE A 52 -21.73 -10.30 -12.91
C ILE A 52 -22.97 -9.86 -12.13
N PRO A 53 -22.85 -8.94 -11.16
CA PRO A 53 -23.99 -8.23 -10.62
C PRO A 53 -23.89 -6.71 -10.84
N PHE A 54 -23.53 -6.20 -12.03
CA PHE A 54 -23.64 -4.74 -12.30
C PHE A 54 -23.75 -4.39 -13.80
N THR A 55 -24.85 -4.77 -14.47
CA THR A 55 -25.18 -4.21 -15.82
C THR A 55 -26.68 -3.96 -16.07
N SER A 56 -27.56 -4.08 -15.08
CA SER A 56 -29.01 -3.95 -15.30
C SER A 56 -29.59 -2.52 -15.16
N SER A 57 -28.81 -1.51 -14.74
CA SER A 57 -29.33 -0.12 -14.58
C SER A 57 -29.08 0.82 -15.75
N LEU A 58 -28.22 0.47 -16.72
CA LEU A 58 -27.86 1.35 -17.84
C LEU A 58 -28.59 1.04 -19.16
N HIS A 59 -29.43 0.00 -19.21
CA HIS A 59 -30.10 -0.42 -20.45
C HIS A 59 -31.56 0.03 -20.60
N ARG A 60 -32.07 0.91 -19.71
CA ARG A 60 -33.45 1.43 -19.78
C ARG A 60 -33.55 2.91 -20.21
N SER A 61 -32.47 3.53 -20.68
CA SER A 61 -32.48 4.94 -21.11
C SER A 61 -32.12 5.16 -22.59
N LEU A 62 -31.86 4.10 -23.38
CA LEU A 62 -31.37 4.24 -24.77
C LEU A 62 -32.33 3.72 -25.86
N LEU A 63 -33.60 3.45 -25.53
CA LEU A 63 -34.62 3.09 -26.53
C LEU A 63 -35.88 3.92 -26.31
N ASN A 64 -35.87 5.18 -26.73
CA ASN A 64 -37.10 5.88 -27.13
C ASN A 64 -36.80 7.08 -28.04
N PRO A 65 -36.82 6.91 -29.37
CA PRO A 65 -36.90 8.03 -30.28
C PRO A 65 -38.39 8.29 -30.56
N ASN A 66 -38.95 9.36 -30.01
CA ASN A 66 -40.08 10.10 -30.58
C ASN A 66 -40.56 11.20 -29.62
N ARG A 67 -40.24 12.45 -29.97
CA ARG A 67 -41.17 13.61 -30.01
C ARG A 67 -40.39 14.92 -30.14
N THR A 68 -40.12 15.30 -31.38
CA THR A 68 -39.93 16.70 -31.79
C THR A 68 -40.83 16.96 -32.96
N ALA A 69 -41.96 17.63 -32.70
CA ALA A 69 -42.70 18.39 -33.70
C ALA A 69 -43.60 19.39 -32.96
N GLU A 70 -43.30 20.67 -33.18
CA GLU A 70 -44.23 21.80 -33.38
C GLU A 70 -45.29 22.13 -32.30
N MET A 71 -45.21 23.36 -31.77
CA MET A 71 -46.18 24.39 -32.18
C MET A 71 -45.70 25.79 -31.76
N THR A 72 -45.44 26.64 -32.76
CA THR A 72 -45.38 28.09 -32.66
C THR A 72 -46.79 28.67 -32.55
N LYS A 73 -47.02 29.62 -31.63
CA LYS A 73 -47.88 30.81 -31.83
C LYS A 73 -47.83 31.78 -30.64
N GLU A 74 -47.04 32.82 -30.82
CA GLU A 74 -47.48 34.22 -30.87
C GLU A 74 -48.57 34.69 -29.87
N LYS A 75 -48.19 35.60 -28.96
CA LYS A 75 -48.87 36.91 -28.86
C LYS A 75 -47.98 37.95 -28.20
N ALA A 76 -47.64 38.97 -28.97
CA ALA A 76 -47.07 40.22 -28.52
C ALA A 76 -48.13 41.08 -27.81
N SER A 77 -47.69 41.85 -26.82
CA SER A 77 -48.32 43.13 -26.44
C SER A 77 -47.27 44.00 -25.75
N LEU A 78 -46.78 44.98 -26.50
CA LEU A 78 -45.94 46.09 -26.06
C LEU A 78 -46.80 47.17 -25.39
N LEU A 79 -46.29 47.79 -24.31
CA LEU A 79 -46.39 49.25 -24.08
C LEU A 79 -45.44 49.69 -22.95
N HIS A 80 -44.64 50.72 -23.26
CA HIS A 80 -43.58 51.42 -22.51
C HIS A 80 -44.10 52.22 -21.26
N PRO A 81 -43.29 53.11 -20.62
CA PRO A 81 -42.05 52.91 -19.85
C PRO A 81 -42.13 53.67 -18.49
N HIS A 82 -41.30 53.40 -17.47
CA HIS A 82 -40.94 54.48 -16.51
C HIS A 82 -39.71 54.12 -15.67
N ARG A 83 -38.80 55.10 -15.61
CA ARG A 83 -37.65 55.22 -14.69
C ARG A 83 -38.09 54.94 -13.24
N ASP A 84 -37.27 54.20 -12.49
CA ASP A 84 -36.62 54.82 -11.32
C ASP A 84 -35.47 53.99 -10.75
N ALA A 85 -34.44 54.73 -10.35
CA ALA A 85 -33.22 54.26 -9.76
C ALA A 85 -33.46 53.61 -8.39
N ARG A 86 -32.83 52.45 -8.16
CA ARG A 86 -32.47 52.04 -6.80
C ARG A 86 -31.27 51.11 -6.84
N GLU A 87 -30.10 51.67 -6.56
CA GLU A 87 -28.90 50.93 -6.17
C GLU A 87 -29.27 49.97 -5.03
N LYS A 88 -29.30 48.67 -5.32
CA LYS A 88 -29.33 47.63 -4.31
C LYS A 88 -27.90 47.18 -4.09
N GLN A 89 -27.33 47.72 -3.02
CA GLN A 89 -26.11 47.30 -2.35
C GLN A 89 -25.99 45.78 -2.38
N VAL A 90 -25.02 45.29 -3.15
CA VAL A 90 -24.66 43.86 -3.22
C VAL A 90 -24.15 43.47 -1.84
N GLY A 91 -24.97 42.73 -1.09
CA GLY A 91 -24.57 42.12 0.16
C GLY A 91 -23.35 41.23 -0.10
N LEU A 92 -22.23 41.61 0.52
CA LEU A 92 -20.99 40.85 0.53
C LEU A 92 -21.31 39.42 0.99
N LEU A 93 -21.33 38.47 0.06
CA LEU A 93 -21.32 37.05 0.38
C LEU A 93 -20.08 36.82 1.23
N ARG A 94 -20.28 36.67 2.53
CA ARG A 94 -19.23 36.38 3.50
C ARG A 94 -18.68 35.01 3.12
N MET A 95 -17.58 35.02 2.35
CA MET A 95 -16.83 33.82 2.02
C MET A 95 -16.62 33.03 3.32
N PRO A 96 -16.81 31.69 3.32
CA PRO A 96 -16.56 30.90 4.51
C PRO A 96 -15.14 31.19 4.99
N LYS A 97 -15.05 31.57 6.27
CA LYS A 97 -13.81 31.89 6.96
C LYS A 97 -12.82 30.77 6.63
N ALA A 98 -11.68 31.13 6.03
CA ALA A 98 -10.63 30.16 5.70
C ALA A 98 -10.38 29.26 6.93
N PRO A 99 -10.25 27.93 6.74
CA PRO A 99 -9.97 27.04 7.85
C PRO A 99 -8.73 27.54 8.61
N PRO A 100 -8.65 27.32 9.94
CA PRO A 100 -7.51 27.77 10.71
C PRO A 100 -6.23 27.29 10.01
N ARG A 101 -5.30 28.21 9.72
CA ARG A 101 -3.96 27.84 9.27
C ARG A 101 -3.31 27.07 10.41
N TRP A 102 -3.40 25.75 10.35
CA TRP A 102 -2.71 24.87 11.28
C TRP A 102 -1.22 25.17 11.22
N ARG A 103 -0.55 25.19 12.38
CA ARG A 103 0.92 25.18 12.37
C ARG A 103 1.39 23.95 11.56
N PRO A 104 2.45 24.06 10.76
CA PRO A 104 2.98 22.92 10.01
C PRO A 104 3.26 21.73 10.92
N THR A 105 3.08 20.51 10.43
CA THR A 105 3.45 19.28 11.15
C THR A 105 4.95 19.30 11.46
N GLU A 106 5.30 18.99 12.70
CA GLU A 106 6.69 18.84 13.15
C GLU A 106 6.95 17.43 13.70
N ILE A 107 8.22 17.12 13.98
CA ILE A 107 8.62 15.78 14.43
C ILE A 107 7.92 15.37 15.74
N HIS A 108 7.68 16.33 16.63
CA HIS A 108 6.99 16.10 17.89
C HIS A 108 5.48 15.90 17.73
N ASP A 109 4.92 16.02 16.52
CA ASP A 109 3.53 15.66 16.23
C ASP A 109 3.38 14.22 15.73
N VAL A 110 4.50 13.54 15.49
CA VAL A 110 4.57 12.16 14.99
C VAL A 110 4.87 11.22 16.14
N VAL A 111 4.33 10.00 16.09
CA VAL A 111 4.69 8.90 16.98
C VAL A 111 5.10 7.69 16.13
N PHE A 112 6.29 7.15 16.40
CA PHE A 112 6.81 5.97 15.71
C PHE A 112 6.42 4.69 16.47
N GLY A 113 5.72 3.77 15.83
CA GLY A 113 5.48 2.41 16.32
C GLY A 113 6.40 1.45 15.57
N ILE A 114 7.44 0.94 16.24
CA ILE A 114 8.46 0.09 15.62
C ILE A 114 8.14 -1.36 15.93
N ALA A 115 7.93 -2.19 14.91
CA ALA A 115 7.77 -3.62 15.07
C ALA A 115 9.13 -4.29 15.24
N ALA A 116 9.28 -5.10 16.29
CA ALA A 116 10.53 -5.81 16.53
C ALA A 116 10.28 -7.25 16.97
N SER A 117 11.31 -8.07 16.83
CA SER A 117 11.36 -9.45 17.33
C SER A 117 12.34 -9.56 18.49
N SER A 118 11.91 -10.16 19.60
CA SER A 118 12.76 -10.41 20.76
C SER A 118 13.97 -11.29 20.43
N LYS A 119 13.84 -12.19 19.44
CA LYS A 119 14.92 -13.05 18.92
C LYS A 119 16.03 -12.25 18.23
N LEU A 120 15.66 -11.23 17.45
CA LEU A 120 16.58 -10.43 16.64
C LEU A 120 17.01 -9.12 17.33
N TRP A 121 16.36 -8.79 18.45
CA TRP A 121 16.47 -7.50 19.13
C TRP A 121 17.92 -7.06 19.40
N GLN A 122 18.78 -7.95 19.91
CA GLN A 122 20.15 -7.57 20.27
C GLN A 122 20.98 -7.12 19.06
N LYS A 123 20.65 -7.61 17.86
CA LYS A 123 21.32 -7.21 16.61
C LYS A 123 20.62 -5.99 15.98
N ARG A 124 19.29 -6.05 15.84
CA ARG A 124 18.54 -5.06 15.05
C ARG A 124 18.30 -3.73 15.75
N LYS A 125 18.33 -3.70 17.09
CA LYS A 125 18.21 -2.43 17.83
C LYS A 125 19.24 -1.38 17.43
N GLU A 126 20.40 -1.80 16.94
CA GLU A 126 21.45 -0.87 16.51
C GLU A 126 21.02 -0.05 15.28
N TYR A 127 20.14 -0.55 14.40
CA TYR A 127 19.61 0.25 13.29
C TYR A 127 18.74 1.41 13.77
N ILE A 128 17.95 1.19 14.82
CA ILE A 128 17.10 2.22 15.42
C ILE A 128 17.95 3.35 16.00
N LYS A 129 19.10 3.03 16.62
CA LYS A 129 20.03 4.02 17.18
C LYS A 129 20.61 4.99 16.14
N ILE A 130 20.62 4.59 14.87
CA ILE A 130 21.18 5.42 13.78
C ILE A 130 20.31 6.66 13.53
N TRP A 131 18.99 6.51 13.59
CA TRP A 131 18.05 7.57 13.18
C TRP A 131 17.19 8.12 14.32
N TYR A 132 16.91 7.32 15.35
CA TYR A 132 16.05 7.75 16.44
C TYR A 132 16.77 8.73 17.39
N LYS A 133 16.11 9.84 17.70
CA LYS A 133 16.64 10.89 18.60
C LYS A 133 15.72 11.05 19.82
N PRO A 134 16.03 10.42 20.97
CA PRO A 134 15.13 10.32 22.11
C PRO A 134 14.69 11.67 22.68
N ASP A 135 15.55 12.70 22.63
CA ASP A 135 15.24 14.03 23.18
C ASP A 135 14.22 14.83 22.35
N ARG A 136 13.98 14.44 21.08
CA ARG A 136 13.12 15.21 20.16
C ARG A 136 11.99 14.38 19.55
N MET A 137 12.09 13.07 19.64
CA MET A 137 11.21 12.14 18.95
C MET A 137 10.39 11.34 19.94
N ARG A 138 9.22 10.88 19.46
CA ARG A 138 8.33 10.03 20.23
C ARG A 138 8.21 8.70 19.51
N GLY A 139 8.65 7.63 20.15
CA GLY A 139 8.58 6.30 19.56
C GLY A 139 8.34 5.23 20.62
N VAL A 140 7.92 4.07 20.17
CA VAL A 140 7.71 2.89 20.99
C VAL A 140 8.11 1.66 20.18
N VAL A 141 8.94 0.81 20.76
CA VAL A 141 9.30 -0.49 20.18
C VAL A 141 8.33 -1.54 20.72
N TRP A 142 7.67 -2.27 19.83
CA TRP A 142 6.70 -3.32 20.16
C TRP A 142 7.29 -4.71 19.90
N LEU A 143 7.52 -5.44 20.99
CA LEU A 143 8.10 -6.78 20.98
C LEU A 143 7.06 -7.87 21.27
N ASP A 144 7.40 -9.08 20.83
CA ASP A 144 6.68 -10.32 21.13
C ASP A 144 7.01 -10.90 22.50
N ASN A 145 8.19 -10.64 23.05
CA ASN A 145 8.60 -11.13 24.37
C ASN A 145 9.64 -10.22 25.05
N ARG A 146 9.88 -10.45 26.34
CA ARG A 146 10.87 -9.72 27.15
C ARG A 146 12.28 -9.84 26.59
N VAL A 147 13.00 -8.73 26.62
CA VAL A 147 14.40 -8.64 26.18
C VAL A 147 15.25 -7.96 27.25
N LYS A 148 16.56 -8.21 27.21
CA LYS A 148 17.53 -7.49 28.04
C LYS A 148 17.66 -6.05 27.52
N TYR A 149 17.56 -5.09 28.43
CA TYR A 149 17.70 -3.67 28.17
C TYR A 149 18.79 -3.10 29.07
N SER A 150 19.82 -2.52 28.48
CA SER A 150 20.92 -1.89 29.22
C SER A 150 20.59 -0.44 29.62
N ALA A 151 21.38 0.13 30.52
CA ALA A 151 21.28 1.55 30.85
C ALA A 151 21.53 2.45 29.63
N GLU A 152 22.41 2.03 28.72
CA GLU A 152 22.68 2.74 27.46
C GLU A 152 21.50 2.65 26.49
N ASP A 153 20.86 1.49 26.39
CA ASP A 153 19.66 1.31 25.58
C ASP A 153 18.53 2.24 26.06
N ASN A 154 18.37 2.41 27.38
CA ASN A 154 17.38 3.36 27.93
C ASN A 154 17.63 4.82 27.53
N ARG A 155 18.88 5.19 27.23
CA ARG A 155 19.25 6.56 26.84
C ARG A 155 19.16 6.80 25.34
N THR A 156 19.32 5.75 24.53
CA THR A 156 19.48 5.87 23.07
C THR A 156 18.29 5.37 22.27
N LEU A 157 17.49 4.46 22.82
CA LEU A 157 16.39 3.82 22.12
C LEU A 157 15.02 4.28 22.64
N PRO A 158 13.96 4.13 21.83
CA PRO A 158 12.60 4.34 22.31
C PRO A 158 12.24 3.34 23.42
N PRO A 159 11.27 3.67 24.30
CA PRO A 159 10.76 2.72 25.27
C PRO A 159 10.18 1.47 24.60
N VAL A 160 10.39 0.32 25.24
CA VAL A 160 9.83 -0.97 24.82
C VAL A 160 8.45 -1.21 25.44
N ARG A 161 7.57 -1.82 24.65
CA ARG A 161 6.29 -2.38 25.05
C ARG A 161 6.13 -3.79 24.48
N PHE A 162 5.26 -4.57 25.12
CA PHE A 162 4.88 -5.90 24.65
C PHE A 162 3.48 -5.82 24.10
N SER A 163 3.28 -6.38 22.91
CA SER A 163 1.96 -6.37 22.32
C SER A 163 0.98 -7.22 23.12
N SER A 164 -0.29 -6.85 23.02
CA SER A 164 -1.36 -7.55 23.72
C SER A 164 -1.59 -8.95 23.15
N ASP A 165 -2.19 -9.84 23.96
CA ASP A 165 -2.47 -11.21 23.53
C ASP A 165 -3.37 -11.25 22.29
N THR A 166 -2.98 -12.09 21.33
CA THR A 166 -3.62 -12.29 20.04
C THR A 166 -4.15 -13.72 19.87
N SER A 167 -4.14 -14.54 20.92
CA SER A 167 -4.63 -15.93 20.93
C SER A 167 -6.05 -16.06 20.34
N LYS A 168 -6.93 -15.09 20.63
CA LYS A 168 -8.32 -15.03 20.15
C LYS A 168 -8.50 -14.93 18.63
N PHE A 169 -7.45 -14.59 17.88
CA PHE A 169 -7.52 -14.44 16.42
C PHE A 169 -7.10 -15.74 15.73
N HIS A 170 -7.91 -16.24 14.80
CA HIS A 170 -7.51 -17.39 14.00
C HIS A 170 -6.43 -16.99 12.98
N TYR A 171 -5.51 -17.90 12.71
CA TYR A 171 -4.49 -17.77 11.67
C TYR A 171 -4.45 -19.07 10.88
N THR A 172 -4.79 -19.02 9.60
CA THR A 172 -4.95 -20.21 8.75
C THR A 172 -3.98 -20.26 7.58
N ASN A 173 -3.18 -19.20 7.37
CA ASN A 173 -2.15 -19.19 6.34
C ASN A 173 -0.99 -20.10 6.74
N SER A 174 -0.58 -21.02 5.86
CA SER A 174 0.49 -21.99 6.13
C SER A 174 1.89 -21.48 5.78
N GLN A 175 2.01 -20.43 4.98
CA GLN A 175 3.28 -19.89 4.51
C GLN A 175 3.81 -18.74 5.37
N GLY A 176 2.91 -18.01 6.03
CA GLY A 176 3.28 -16.88 6.89
C GLY A 176 3.40 -17.25 8.36
N HIS A 177 3.75 -16.26 9.18
CA HIS A 177 3.90 -16.43 10.62
C HIS A 177 2.80 -15.72 11.40
N ARG A 178 2.30 -16.35 12.48
CA ARG A 178 1.22 -15.83 13.34
C ARG A 178 1.54 -14.47 13.97
N SER A 179 2.83 -14.12 14.12
CA SER A 179 3.28 -12.80 14.60
C SER A 179 2.75 -11.64 13.74
N ALA A 180 2.38 -11.88 12.48
CA ALA A 180 1.73 -10.90 11.61
C ALA A 180 0.49 -10.25 12.24
N ILE A 181 -0.30 -11.01 13.00
CA ILE A 181 -1.48 -10.49 13.70
C ILE A 181 -1.06 -9.43 14.72
N ARG A 182 -0.03 -9.75 15.52
CA ARG A 182 0.54 -8.86 16.52
C ARG A 182 1.06 -7.57 15.89
N ILE A 183 1.85 -7.70 14.82
CA ILE A 183 2.47 -6.57 14.11
C ILE A 183 1.39 -5.64 13.53
N SER A 184 0.34 -6.19 12.92
CA SER A 184 -0.74 -5.37 12.36
C SER A 184 -1.43 -4.47 13.40
N ARG A 185 -1.42 -4.85 14.68
CA ARG A 185 -2.09 -4.10 15.76
C ARG A 185 -1.25 -2.97 16.35
N ILE A 186 0.02 -2.81 15.95
CA ILE A 186 0.95 -1.81 16.53
C ILE A 186 0.42 -0.38 16.48
N VAL A 187 -0.21 0.04 15.38
CA VAL A 187 -0.78 1.40 15.27
C VAL A 187 -1.89 1.61 16.30
N THR A 188 -2.79 0.63 16.45
CA THR A 188 -3.88 0.67 17.44
C THR A 188 -3.34 0.60 18.87
N GLU A 189 -2.35 -0.24 19.14
CA GLU A 189 -1.73 -0.34 20.46
C GLU A 189 -0.99 0.94 20.85
N THR A 190 -0.32 1.59 19.88
CA THR A 190 0.33 2.89 20.07
C THR A 190 -0.70 4.00 20.31
N LEU A 191 -1.82 4.00 19.58
CA LEU A 191 -2.92 4.92 19.84
C LEU A 191 -3.50 4.75 21.25
N ASN A 192 -3.60 3.52 21.76
CA ASN A 192 -4.12 3.22 23.08
C ASN A 192 -3.23 3.72 24.23
N MET A 193 -2.00 4.15 23.94
CA MET A 193 -1.15 4.85 24.91
C MET A 193 -1.61 6.29 25.17
N LYS A 194 -2.58 6.81 24.40
CA LYS A 194 -3.22 8.13 24.62
C LYS A 194 -2.22 9.28 24.71
N MET A 195 -1.19 9.26 23.87
CA MET A 195 -0.23 10.36 23.78
C MET A 195 -0.92 11.63 23.25
N ASP A 196 -0.57 12.78 23.82
CA ASP A 196 -1.19 14.05 23.46
C ASP A 196 -0.67 14.60 22.14
N ASN A 197 -1.50 15.40 21.47
CA ASN A 197 -1.13 16.18 20.28
C ASN A 197 -0.49 15.34 19.15
N VAL A 198 -0.93 14.09 18.98
CA VAL A 198 -0.50 13.24 17.87
C VAL A 198 -1.28 13.59 16.62
N ARG A 199 -0.57 13.81 15.51
CA ARG A 199 -1.13 14.02 14.17
C ARG A 199 -0.96 12.79 13.29
N TRP A 200 0.16 12.10 13.45
CA TRP A 200 0.52 10.95 12.63
C TRP A 200 1.11 9.83 13.47
N PHE A 201 0.70 8.60 13.16
CA PHE A 201 1.38 7.39 13.58
C PHE A 201 2.20 6.87 12.41
N VAL A 202 3.49 6.67 12.61
CA VAL A 202 4.38 6.11 11.61
C VAL A 202 4.78 4.73 12.07
N MET A 203 4.54 3.73 11.25
CA MET A 203 4.92 2.34 11.50
C MET A 203 6.13 1.99 10.63
N GLY A 204 7.04 1.21 11.19
CA GLY A 204 8.15 0.57 10.48
C GLY A 204 8.67 -0.62 11.26
N ASP A 205 9.54 -1.40 10.64
CA ASP A 205 10.20 -2.55 11.26
C ASP A 205 11.50 -2.13 11.96
N ASP A 206 12.10 -3.04 12.73
CA ASP A 206 13.34 -2.80 13.48
C ASP A 206 14.60 -2.70 12.58
N ASP A 207 14.44 -2.98 11.30
CA ASP A 207 15.42 -2.80 10.22
C ASP A 207 15.03 -1.68 9.23
N THR A 208 13.95 -0.94 9.50
CA THR A 208 13.58 0.29 8.76
C THR A 208 14.32 1.51 9.33
N VAL A 209 14.99 2.26 8.46
CA VAL A 209 15.66 3.53 8.81
C VAL A 209 14.86 4.69 8.26
N PHE A 210 14.57 5.72 9.07
CA PHE A 210 13.83 6.91 8.61
C PHE A 210 14.72 8.15 8.52
N ILE A 211 14.85 8.77 7.33
CA ILE A 211 15.25 10.19 7.24
C ILE A 211 14.09 11.08 7.67
N THR A 212 14.06 11.41 8.96
CA THR A 212 12.93 12.09 9.61
C THR A 212 12.59 13.44 8.99
N GLU A 213 13.59 14.19 8.53
CA GLU A 213 13.41 15.49 7.90
C GLU A 213 12.62 15.36 6.58
N ASN A 214 12.89 14.31 5.81
CA ASN A 214 12.16 14.02 4.56
C ASN A 214 10.75 13.54 4.86
N LEU A 215 10.60 12.64 5.82
CA LEU A 215 9.29 12.17 6.29
C LEU A 215 8.39 13.35 6.71
N ILE A 216 8.91 14.29 7.51
CA ILE A 216 8.13 15.46 7.94
C ILE A 216 7.79 16.37 6.77
N ARG A 217 8.69 16.57 5.80
CA ARG A 217 8.36 17.30 4.56
C ARG A 217 7.21 16.63 3.80
N VAL A 218 7.19 15.30 3.74
CA VAL A 218 6.09 14.56 3.10
C VAL A 218 4.78 14.74 3.85
N LEU A 219 4.78 14.53 5.17
CA LEU A 219 3.56 14.64 5.99
C LEU A 219 2.97 16.06 6.04
N ARG A 220 3.78 17.09 5.78
CA ARG A 220 3.30 18.49 5.68
C ARG A 220 2.44 18.76 4.44
N LYS A 221 2.48 17.88 3.43
CA LYS A 221 1.64 18.00 2.22
C LYS A 221 0.16 17.71 2.50
N TYR A 222 -0.13 17.01 3.60
CA TYR A 222 -1.43 16.42 3.86
C TYR A 222 -2.13 17.04 5.08
N ASP A 223 -3.45 17.18 4.99
CA ASP A 223 -4.28 17.60 6.12
C ASP A 223 -4.43 16.45 7.12
N HIS A 224 -3.70 16.53 8.23
CA HIS A 224 -3.70 15.50 9.27
C HIS A 224 -5.08 15.26 9.94
N THR A 225 -6.09 16.10 9.67
CA THR A 225 -7.46 15.94 10.18
C THR A 225 -8.32 15.02 9.31
N GLN A 226 -7.83 14.66 8.12
CA GLN A 226 -8.50 13.74 7.20
C GLN A 226 -7.94 12.33 7.30
N TYR A 227 -8.57 11.37 6.61
CA TYR A 227 -8.09 9.99 6.56
C TYR A 227 -7.01 9.83 5.50
N TYR A 228 -5.79 9.60 5.98
CA TYR A 228 -4.63 9.31 5.15
C TYR A 228 -3.92 8.04 5.64
N TYR A 229 -3.70 7.13 4.69
CA TYR A 229 -2.80 5.98 4.76
C TYR A 229 -1.72 6.19 3.69
N ILE A 230 -0.51 6.55 4.11
CA ILE A 230 0.57 7.01 3.24
C ILE A 230 1.71 6.01 3.30
N GLY A 231 2.23 5.62 2.14
CA GLY A 231 3.38 4.72 2.04
C GLY A 231 3.69 4.42 0.58
N SER A 232 4.36 3.32 0.30
CA SER A 232 4.60 2.87 -1.06
C SER A 232 4.41 1.37 -1.22
N LEU A 233 4.29 0.99 -2.49
CA LEU A 233 4.32 -0.39 -2.94
C LEU A 233 5.74 -0.95 -2.82
N SER A 234 5.88 -2.27 -2.96
CA SER A 234 7.19 -2.89 -3.05
C SER A 234 7.87 -2.52 -4.36
N GLU A 235 9.18 -2.34 -4.35
CA GLU A 235 10.01 -2.25 -5.54
C GLU A 235 10.03 -3.58 -6.30
N SER A 236 9.75 -4.70 -5.63
CA SER A 236 9.61 -6.01 -6.25
C SER A 236 8.25 -6.15 -6.93
N HIS A 237 8.28 -6.26 -8.27
CA HIS A 237 7.08 -6.51 -9.06
C HIS A 237 6.34 -7.78 -8.62
N ILE A 238 7.09 -8.84 -8.31
CA ILE A 238 6.55 -10.13 -7.90
C ILE A 238 5.81 -10.02 -6.55
N GLN A 239 6.36 -9.26 -5.60
CA GLN A 239 5.67 -9.04 -4.32
C GLN A 239 4.33 -8.33 -4.52
N ASN A 240 4.28 -7.34 -5.41
CA ASN A 240 3.02 -6.63 -5.68
C ASN A 240 1.96 -7.52 -6.35
N ILE A 241 2.38 -8.45 -7.21
CA ILE A 241 1.47 -9.45 -7.81
C ILE A 241 0.86 -10.35 -6.74
N PHE A 242 1.68 -10.86 -5.81
CA PHE A 242 1.20 -11.80 -4.80
C PHE A 242 0.40 -11.15 -3.66
N PHE A 243 0.69 -9.89 -3.34
CA PHE A 243 0.03 -9.20 -2.23
C PHE A 243 -0.94 -8.13 -2.72
N SER A 244 -0.46 -6.91 -3.02
CA SER A 244 -1.33 -5.85 -3.52
C SER A 244 -0.56 -4.66 -4.08
N TYR A 245 -1.09 -4.08 -5.15
CA TYR A 245 -0.69 -2.75 -5.64
C TYR A 245 -1.38 -1.59 -4.91
N SER A 246 -2.11 -1.86 -3.84
CA SER A 246 -2.83 -0.85 -3.06
C SER A 246 -2.46 -0.86 -1.58
N MET A 247 -1.41 -1.58 -1.20
CA MET A 247 -0.93 -1.75 0.18
C MET A 247 0.40 -1.02 0.38
N ALA A 248 0.59 -0.36 1.53
CA ALA A 248 1.92 0.06 1.94
C ALA A 248 2.70 -1.11 2.55
N TYR A 249 3.92 -1.35 2.09
CA TYR A 249 4.78 -2.40 2.63
C TYR A 249 5.47 -1.94 3.92
N GLY A 250 5.34 -2.72 4.98
CA GLY A 250 5.76 -2.40 6.34
C GLY A 250 7.27 -2.20 6.50
N GLY A 251 8.08 -2.96 5.75
CA GLY A 251 9.54 -2.80 5.79
C GLY A 251 10.04 -1.47 5.19
N GLY A 252 9.26 -0.86 4.30
CA GLY A 252 9.48 0.52 3.86
C GLY A 252 8.80 1.58 4.74
N GLY A 253 8.04 1.13 5.74
CA GLY A 253 7.25 1.96 6.63
C GLY A 253 6.01 2.57 5.97
N PHE A 254 5.11 3.05 6.83
CA PHE A 254 3.93 3.81 6.40
C PHE A 254 3.46 4.77 7.48
N ALA A 255 2.71 5.79 7.10
CA ALA A 255 2.10 6.76 8.00
C ALA A 255 0.57 6.70 7.95
N ILE A 256 -0.05 6.78 9.13
CA ILE A 256 -1.50 6.85 9.30
C ILE A 256 -1.84 8.12 10.08
N SER A 257 -2.74 8.92 9.50
CA SER A 257 -3.32 10.09 10.18
C SER A 257 -4.04 9.70 11.47
N TYR A 258 -4.00 10.58 12.48
CA TYR A 258 -4.60 10.30 13.78
C TYR A 258 -6.12 9.97 13.73
N PRO A 259 -6.96 10.67 12.94
CA PRO A 259 -8.38 10.31 12.80
C PRO A 259 -8.58 8.93 12.17
N LEU A 260 -7.73 8.53 11.21
CA LEU A 260 -7.78 7.20 10.62
C LEU A 260 -7.36 6.12 11.63
N ALA A 261 -6.32 6.35 12.42
CA ALA A 261 -5.94 5.42 13.50
C ALA A 261 -7.08 5.21 14.50
N LYS A 262 -7.84 6.26 14.83
CA LYS A 262 -9.05 6.17 15.66
C LYS A 262 -10.18 5.38 15.01
N ALA A 263 -10.34 5.48 13.69
CA ALA A 263 -11.34 4.69 12.97
C ALA A 263 -10.92 3.22 12.93
N LEU A 264 -9.66 2.95 12.60
CA LEU A 264 -9.05 1.63 12.61
C LEU A 264 -9.23 0.93 13.96
N SER A 265 -8.90 1.58 15.07
CA SER A 265 -8.97 0.93 16.40
C SER A 265 -10.36 0.44 16.80
N LYS A 266 -11.43 1.03 16.24
CA LYS A 266 -12.83 0.63 16.51
C LYS A 266 -13.26 -0.63 15.76
N MET A 267 -12.51 -1.02 14.72
CA MET A 267 -12.91 -2.08 13.80
C MET A 267 -11.82 -3.13 13.51
N GLN A 268 -10.56 -2.83 13.80
CA GLN A 268 -9.40 -3.65 13.43
C GLN A 268 -9.51 -5.09 13.92
N ASP A 269 -9.91 -5.30 15.18
CA ASP A 269 -10.06 -6.64 15.72
C ASP A 269 -11.09 -7.47 14.91
N ARG A 270 -12.21 -6.88 14.49
CA ARG A 270 -13.21 -7.56 13.64
C ARG A 270 -12.72 -7.78 12.20
N CYS A 271 -11.92 -6.86 11.67
CA CYS A 271 -11.26 -7.03 10.37
C CYS A 271 -10.31 -8.23 10.41
N ILE A 272 -9.40 -8.29 11.39
CA ILE A 272 -8.44 -9.40 11.53
C ILE A 272 -9.17 -10.75 11.67
N GLN A 273 -10.28 -10.80 12.41
CA GLN A 273 -11.07 -12.03 12.55
C GLN A 273 -11.71 -12.51 11.25
N ARG A 274 -12.12 -11.59 10.36
CA ARG A 274 -12.73 -11.94 9.07
C ARG A 274 -11.71 -12.45 8.05
N TYR A 275 -10.44 -12.07 8.20
CA TYR A 275 -9.38 -12.42 7.25
C TYR A 275 -8.25 -13.24 7.89
N PRO A 276 -8.53 -14.46 8.41
CA PRO A 276 -7.53 -15.29 9.08
C PRO A 276 -6.47 -15.85 8.12
N GLY A 277 -6.77 -15.92 6.82
CA GLY A 277 -5.92 -16.50 5.78
C GLY A 277 -4.91 -15.54 5.15
N LEU A 278 -4.92 -14.25 5.48
CA LEU A 278 -3.95 -13.29 4.95
C LEU A 278 -2.53 -13.64 5.38
N TYR A 279 -1.53 -13.28 4.59
CA TYR A 279 -0.14 -13.69 4.83
C TYR A 279 0.50 -12.90 5.98
N GLY A 280 0.69 -11.60 5.77
CA GLY A 280 1.48 -10.73 6.64
C GLY A 280 0.66 -9.70 7.41
N SER A 281 1.35 -8.83 8.14
CA SER A 281 0.75 -7.69 8.84
C SER A 281 0.21 -6.66 7.87
N ASP A 282 0.94 -6.42 6.78
CA ASP A 282 0.64 -5.36 5.83
C ASP A 282 -0.61 -5.67 5.03
N ASP A 283 -0.76 -6.94 4.64
CA ASP A 283 -1.93 -7.48 3.97
C ASP A 283 -3.20 -7.30 4.83
N ARG A 284 -3.07 -7.53 6.14
CA ARG A 284 -4.15 -7.26 7.11
C ARG A 284 -4.44 -5.77 7.25
N MET A 285 -3.41 -4.94 7.31
CA MET A 285 -3.58 -3.49 7.34
C MET A 285 -4.32 -3.02 6.09
N GLN A 286 -3.95 -3.53 4.91
CA GLN A 286 -4.62 -3.20 3.66
C GLN A 286 -6.07 -3.63 3.65
N ALA A 287 -6.39 -4.85 4.09
CA ALA A 287 -7.76 -5.31 4.20
C ALA A 287 -8.60 -4.38 5.10
N CYS A 288 -8.05 -3.96 6.24
CA CYS A 288 -8.76 -3.03 7.13
C CYS A 288 -8.89 -1.62 6.54
N MET A 289 -7.90 -1.14 5.78
CA MET A 289 -8.00 0.15 5.07
C MET A 289 -9.05 0.11 3.95
N ALA A 290 -9.13 -1.00 3.21
CA ALA A 290 -10.16 -1.23 2.21
C ALA A 290 -11.57 -1.24 2.82
N GLU A 291 -11.75 -1.89 3.98
CA GLU A 291 -13.03 -1.84 4.72
C GLU A 291 -13.41 -0.43 5.19
N LEU A 292 -12.42 0.39 5.53
CA LEU A 292 -12.62 1.80 5.88
C LEU A 292 -12.82 2.70 4.66
N GLY A 293 -12.69 2.18 3.44
CA GLY A 293 -12.77 2.93 2.19
C GLY A 293 -11.62 3.91 1.99
N VAL A 294 -10.46 3.65 2.61
CA VAL A 294 -9.29 4.54 2.53
C VAL A 294 -8.23 3.93 1.61
N PRO A 295 -7.96 4.55 0.45
CA PRO A 295 -6.93 4.07 -0.46
C PRO A 295 -5.52 4.41 0.05
N LEU A 296 -4.54 3.65 -0.42
CA LEU A 296 -3.13 4.02 -0.25
C LEU A 296 -2.83 5.32 -0.99
N THR A 297 -2.29 6.29 -0.26
CA THR A 297 -1.67 7.48 -0.80
C THR A 297 -0.19 7.19 -1.06
N LYS A 298 0.14 6.94 -2.34
CA LYS A 298 1.49 6.53 -2.73
C LYS A 298 2.47 7.70 -2.64
N GLU A 299 3.56 7.50 -1.91
CA GLU A 299 4.69 8.41 -1.80
C GLU A 299 5.99 7.69 -2.14
N LEU A 300 6.76 8.22 -3.10
CA LEU A 300 7.96 7.56 -3.61
C LEU A 300 9.10 7.46 -2.60
N GLY A 301 9.04 8.19 -1.49
CA GLY A 301 10.08 8.18 -0.45
C GLY A 301 9.95 7.06 0.59
N PHE A 302 9.00 6.14 0.39
CA PHE A 302 8.90 4.90 1.17
C PHE A 302 9.44 3.76 0.31
N HIS A 303 10.49 3.10 0.76
CA HIS A 303 11.25 2.12 -0.01
C HIS A 303 11.30 0.78 0.69
N GLN A 304 11.04 -0.30 -0.03
CA GLN A 304 11.08 -1.69 0.45
C GLN A 304 12.04 -2.49 -0.43
N PHE A 305 13.31 -2.60 -0.02
CA PHE A 305 14.27 -3.47 -0.71
C PHE A 305 14.34 -4.84 -0.03
N ARG A 306 13.44 -5.75 -0.42
CA ARG A 306 13.49 -7.16 0.00
C ARG A 306 13.43 -8.06 -1.22
N GLU A 307 14.48 -8.84 -1.46
CA GLU A 307 14.46 -9.89 -2.48
C GLU A 307 13.56 -11.04 -2.00
N ILE A 308 12.76 -11.64 -2.89
CA ILE A 308 12.04 -12.88 -2.57
C ILE A 308 13.06 -14.01 -2.69
N SER A 309 13.96 -14.14 -1.72
CA SER A 309 14.68 -15.40 -1.54
C SER A 309 13.85 -16.27 -0.59
N GLY A 310 13.69 -17.55 -0.92
CA GLY A 310 13.09 -18.55 -0.02
C GLY A 310 13.99 -18.87 1.18
N VAL A 311 14.69 -17.86 1.70
CA VAL A 311 15.64 -17.92 2.80
C VAL A 311 15.01 -17.13 3.94
N ASP A 312 15.08 -17.69 5.14
CA ASP A 312 14.54 -17.13 6.37
C ASP A 312 14.72 -15.60 6.45
N ASP A 313 13.67 -14.90 6.87
CA ASP A 313 13.61 -13.44 7.10
C ASP A 313 14.71 -12.88 8.05
N ASP A 314 15.55 -13.76 8.59
CA ASP A 314 16.67 -13.49 9.50
C ASP A 314 17.93 -12.94 8.79
N GLU A 315 18.05 -12.99 7.45
CA GLU A 315 19.27 -12.60 6.70
C GLU A 315 19.17 -11.34 5.82
N VAL A 316 18.03 -10.63 5.78
CA VAL A 316 17.93 -9.41 4.96
C VAL A 316 18.48 -8.20 5.72
N GLY A 317 19.41 -7.47 5.09
CA GLY A 317 20.00 -6.23 5.61
C GLY A 317 19.02 -5.07 5.72
N PRO A 318 19.43 -3.94 6.33
CA PRO A 318 18.54 -2.83 6.63
C PRO A 318 18.00 -2.15 5.37
N THR A 319 16.74 -1.71 5.44
CA THR A 319 16.10 -0.91 4.39
C THR A 319 16.24 0.58 4.75
N VAL A 320 16.89 1.34 3.88
CA VAL A 320 17.22 2.76 4.10
C VAL A 320 16.18 3.64 3.43
N LEU A 321 15.52 4.52 4.20
CA LEU A 321 14.67 5.62 3.70
C LEU A 321 15.44 6.94 3.70
#